data_AF-A0AA36MRW2-F1
#
_entry.id   AF-A0AA36MRW2-F1
#
_cell.length_a   1.000
_cell.length_b   1.000
_cell.length_c   1.000
_cell.angle_alpha   90.00
_cell.angle_beta   90.00
_cell.angle_gamma   90.00
#
_symmetry.space_group_name_H-M   'P 1'
#
loop_
_entity.id
_entity.type
_entity.pdbx_description
1 polymer ?
#
loop_
_entity_poly.entity_id
_entity_poly.type
_entity_poly.pdbx_seq_one_letter_code
_entity_poly.pdbx_strand_id
1 'polypeptide(L)'
;MSGQALQVRDDLEQLQGSASLEDWTDALALVMSRTICEDRDERPMLIMGLDLMQAAEDPLVKIELNYGKEGTVMGLGGKGPEKLLGIKLIALEDIEAGVELTTAYLPKPHAGGYLERYGFVPGWLRGELSESAVQLSIAPAEEEDDFFGVKESCLEDLGLTTAPLSFVFSLNEGILAPRESTEWERKSEIEKMVQVLRFSTCSGSDSFLLDAVYIERFWYNCNFRLSRNNEILACQTAMAECDRWLERFDDLEAPRSYLS
;
A
#
# COMPACT_ATOMS: atom_id res chain seq x y z
N MET A 1 -32.59 26.87 8.12
CA MET A 1 -32.16 25.57 7.57
C MET A 1 -30.84 25.23 8.23
N SER A 2 -30.88 24.44 9.29
CA SER A 2 -29.75 24.14 10.16
C SER A 2 -29.83 22.71 10.62
N GLY A 3 -28.67 22.04 10.61
CA GLY A 3 -28.39 20.89 11.46
C GLY A 3 -28.68 19.53 10.82
N GLN A 4 -27.63 18.92 10.24
CA GLN A 4 -27.35 17.48 10.39
C GLN A 4 -25.97 17.11 9.80
N ALA A 5 -24.97 17.98 10.03
CA ALA A 5 -23.57 17.62 9.89
C ALA A 5 -22.92 17.83 11.27
N LEU A 6 -22.27 16.79 11.77
CA LEU A 6 -21.56 16.72 13.05
C LEU A 6 -22.43 16.76 14.32
N GLN A 7 -22.97 15.60 14.67
CA GLN A 7 -23.29 15.27 16.07
C GLN A 7 -22.69 13.91 16.45
N VAL A 8 -21.42 13.69 16.05
CA VAL A 8 -20.56 12.61 16.60
C VAL A 8 -19.77 13.12 17.82
N ARG A 9 -19.89 14.42 18.16
CA ARG A 9 -19.09 15.08 19.19
C ARG A 9 -19.75 15.15 20.57
N ASP A 10 -21.07 14.96 20.68
CA ASP A 10 -21.80 15.16 21.94
C ASP A 10 -22.13 13.85 22.68
N ASP A 11 -22.06 12.69 22.03
CA ASP A 11 -22.33 11.39 22.69
C ASP A 11 -21.09 10.81 23.42
N LEU A 12 -19.94 11.49 23.33
CA LEU A 12 -18.74 11.16 24.12
C LEU A 12 -18.88 11.58 25.61
N GLU A 13 -19.83 12.44 25.94
CA GLU A 13 -20.03 12.93 27.32
C GLU A 13 -20.89 12.02 28.21
N GLN A 14 -21.35 10.85 27.71
CA GLN A 14 -22.10 9.87 28.53
C GLN A 14 -21.38 8.54 28.80
N LEU A 15 -20.07 8.44 28.53
CA LEU A 15 -19.24 7.40 29.14
C LEU A 15 -18.71 7.92 30.48
N GLN A 16 -19.55 7.89 31.52
CA GLN A 16 -19.19 8.18 32.92
C GLN A 16 -18.34 7.06 33.55
N GLY A 17 -17.31 6.63 32.84
CA GLY A 17 -16.19 5.84 33.32
C GLY A 17 -15.00 6.28 32.48
N SER A 18 -14.02 6.94 33.09
CA SER A 18 -12.88 7.51 32.38
C SER A 18 -12.03 6.39 31.78
N ALA A 19 -12.33 5.96 30.55
CA ALA A 19 -11.43 5.14 29.77
C ALA A 19 -10.18 5.98 29.47
N SER A 20 -9.04 5.50 29.93
CA SER A 20 -7.75 6.12 29.63
C SER A 20 -7.34 5.86 28.19
N LEU A 21 -6.32 6.59 27.70
CA LEU A 21 -5.72 6.29 26.40
C LEU A 21 -5.16 4.86 26.37
N GLU A 22 -4.63 4.38 27.50
CA GLU A 22 -4.13 3.02 27.65
C GLU A 22 -5.26 1.99 27.47
N ASP A 23 -6.41 2.19 28.13
CA ASP A 23 -7.59 1.32 27.97
C ASP A 23 -8.06 1.28 26.51
N TRP A 24 -7.99 2.41 25.81
CA TRP A 24 -8.36 2.49 24.39
C TRP A 24 -7.34 1.79 23.49
N THR A 25 -6.04 1.98 23.74
CA THR A 25 -4.96 1.32 23.00
C THR A 25 -5.00 -0.19 23.21
N ASP A 26 -5.25 -0.65 24.43
CA ASP A 26 -5.37 -2.08 24.75
C ASP A 26 -6.59 -2.71 24.06
N ALA A 27 -7.74 -2.02 24.08
CA ALA A 27 -8.94 -2.48 23.39
C ALA A 27 -8.72 -2.53 21.87
N LEU A 28 -8.06 -1.52 21.29
CA LEU A 28 -7.74 -1.49 19.87
C LEU A 28 -6.76 -2.62 19.51
N ALA A 29 -5.68 -2.79 20.27
CA ALA A 29 -4.70 -3.84 20.06
C ALA A 29 -5.33 -5.23 20.15
N LEU A 30 -6.23 -5.45 21.11
CA LEU A 30 -6.99 -6.69 21.21
C LEU A 30 -7.83 -6.95 19.96
N VAL A 31 -8.62 -5.96 19.52
CA VAL A 31 -9.46 -6.11 18.33
C VAL A 31 -8.62 -6.35 17.08
N MET A 32 -7.56 -5.56 16.87
CA MET A 32 -6.69 -5.69 15.70
C MET A 32 -5.98 -7.05 15.65
N SER A 33 -5.41 -7.50 16.78
CA SER A 33 -4.61 -8.72 16.83
C SER A 33 -5.41 -10.02 16.93
N ARG A 34 -6.69 -9.95 17.33
CA ARG A 34 -7.55 -11.13 17.52
C ARG A 34 -8.65 -11.26 16.47
N THR A 35 -8.84 -10.26 15.63
CA THR A 35 -9.77 -10.35 14.51
C THR A 35 -9.11 -11.01 13.30
N ILE A 36 -9.45 -12.30 13.14
CA ILE A 36 -8.94 -13.17 12.08
C ILE A 36 -9.98 -13.48 10.99
N CYS A 37 -11.20 -12.96 11.11
CA CYS A 37 -12.24 -13.07 10.09
C CYS A 37 -13.07 -11.78 9.99
N GLU A 38 -13.70 -11.55 8.85
CA GLU A 38 -14.52 -10.39 8.54
C GLU A 38 -15.95 -10.83 8.20
N ASP A 39 -16.91 -9.97 8.48
CA ASP A 39 -18.29 -10.19 8.07
C ASP A 39 -18.47 -9.97 6.55
N ARG A 40 -19.71 -10.08 6.07
CA ARG A 40 -20.01 -9.85 4.63
C ARG A 40 -19.83 -8.41 4.16
N ASP A 41 -19.80 -7.47 5.10
CA ASP A 41 -19.57 -6.05 4.84
C ASP A 41 -18.08 -5.71 5.05
N GLU A 42 -17.19 -6.71 5.05
CA GLU A 42 -15.74 -6.59 5.27
C GLU A 42 -15.39 -5.98 6.65
N ARG A 43 -16.30 -6.11 7.62
CA ARG A 43 -16.05 -5.59 8.97
C ARG A 43 -15.31 -6.62 9.82
N PRO A 44 -14.26 -6.20 10.55
CA PRO A 44 -13.54 -7.09 11.45
C PRO A 44 -14.47 -7.70 12.50
N MET A 45 -14.45 -9.03 12.66
CA MET A 45 -15.16 -9.76 13.71
C MET A 45 -14.20 -10.36 14.76
N LEU A 46 -14.43 -10.05 16.04
CA LEU A 46 -13.79 -10.75 17.15
C LEU A 46 -14.68 -11.92 17.59
N ILE A 47 -14.15 -13.15 17.51
CA ILE A 47 -14.89 -14.37 17.86
C ILE A 47 -14.13 -15.15 18.93
N MET A 48 -14.73 -15.24 20.11
CA MET A 48 -14.20 -15.99 21.24
C MET A 48 -13.97 -17.46 20.88
N GLY A 49 -12.79 -17.98 21.23
CA GLY A 49 -12.33 -19.33 20.91
C GLY A 49 -11.58 -19.42 19.58
N LEU A 50 -11.98 -18.63 18.58
CA LEU A 50 -11.24 -18.53 17.32
C LEU A 50 -10.02 -17.60 17.44
N ASP A 51 -10.11 -16.62 18.32
CA ASP A 51 -9.04 -15.67 18.63
C ASP A 51 -7.74 -16.32 19.16
N LEU A 52 -7.81 -17.60 19.55
CA LEU A 52 -6.67 -18.40 20.00
C LEU A 52 -5.95 -19.13 18.86
N MET A 53 -6.53 -19.20 17.66
CA MET A 53 -5.94 -19.90 16.53
C MET A 53 -4.71 -19.17 16.01
N GLN A 54 -3.66 -19.90 15.66
CA GLN A 54 -2.43 -19.33 15.12
C GLN A 54 -2.51 -19.15 13.60
N ALA A 55 -1.78 -18.13 13.12
CA ALA A 55 -1.57 -17.93 11.69
C ALA A 55 -0.59 -18.98 11.14
N ALA A 56 -0.83 -19.45 9.91
CA ALA A 56 0.12 -20.27 9.16
C ALA A 56 0.10 -19.92 7.66
N GLU A 57 1.23 -20.15 6.99
CA GLU A 57 1.33 -20.09 5.51
C GLU A 57 0.40 -21.11 4.86
N ASP A 58 0.48 -22.36 5.35
CA ASP A 58 -0.37 -23.49 4.98
C ASP A 58 -1.35 -23.77 6.15
N PRO A 59 -2.53 -23.14 6.16
CA PRO A 59 -3.50 -23.33 7.22
C PRO A 59 -4.12 -24.73 7.17
N LEU A 60 -4.37 -25.33 8.33
CA LEU A 60 -5.08 -26.61 8.44
C LEU A 60 -6.60 -26.47 8.40
N VAL A 61 -7.11 -25.28 8.77
CA VAL A 61 -8.54 -25.01 8.76
C VAL A 61 -8.90 -23.70 8.08
N LYS A 62 -10.09 -23.68 7.49
CA LYS A 62 -10.75 -22.50 6.96
C LYS A 62 -11.93 -22.11 7.86
N ILE A 63 -12.05 -20.81 8.13
CA ILE A 63 -13.19 -20.22 8.84
C ILE A 63 -14.27 -19.88 7.81
N GLU A 64 -15.50 -20.38 8.00
CA GLU A 64 -16.66 -20.00 7.21
C GLU A 64 -17.78 -19.43 8.08
N LEU A 65 -18.20 -18.22 7.74
CA LEU A 65 -19.34 -17.56 8.37
C LEU A 65 -20.63 -17.98 7.67
N ASN A 66 -21.56 -18.58 8.43
CA ASN A 66 -22.85 -19.00 7.92
C ASN A 66 -23.90 -17.93 8.21
N TYR A 67 -24.53 -17.40 7.17
CA TYR A 67 -25.61 -16.44 7.29
C TYR A 67 -26.91 -17.05 6.81
N GLY A 68 -28.01 -16.60 7.39
CA GLY A 68 -29.33 -16.96 6.90
C GLY A 68 -30.38 -16.00 7.39
N LYS A 69 -31.55 -16.08 6.76
CA LYS A 69 -32.65 -15.16 7.03
C LYS A 69 -33.33 -15.53 8.33
N GLU A 70 -33.70 -14.51 9.10
CA GLU A 70 -34.50 -14.69 10.31
C GLU A 70 -35.79 -15.48 9.98
N GLY A 71 -36.05 -16.57 10.73
CA GLY A 71 -37.17 -17.48 10.50
C GLY A 71 -36.88 -18.70 9.60
N THR A 72 -35.63 -18.91 9.17
CA THR A 72 -35.26 -20.09 8.38
C THR A 72 -35.16 -21.33 9.29
N VAL A 73 -36.25 -22.11 9.39
CA VAL A 73 -36.25 -23.45 9.97
C VAL A 73 -36.53 -24.43 8.83
N MET A 74 -35.68 -25.45 8.67
CA MET A 74 -35.92 -26.58 7.75
C MET A 74 -36.19 -26.18 6.28
N GLY A 75 -35.38 -25.30 5.69
CA GLY A 75 -35.37 -25.10 4.23
C GLY A 75 -36.53 -24.27 3.65
N LEU A 76 -37.39 -23.68 4.47
CA LEU A 76 -38.37 -22.69 4.02
C LEU A 76 -37.78 -21.29 4.17
N GLY A 77 -37.67 -20.58 3.05
CA GLY A 77 -36.98 -19.29 2.96
C GLY A 77 -37.58 -18.23 3.88
N GLY A 78 -36.78 -17.74 4.83
CA GLY A 78 -37.12 -16.57 5.65
C GLY A 78 -37.25 -15.30 4.80
N LYS A 79 -38.13 -14.39 5.20
CA LYS A 79 -38.30 -13.06 4.57
C LYS A 79 -37.63 -11.93 5.36
N GLY A 80 -36.94 -12.24 6.45
CA GLY A 80 -36.25 -11.27 7.31
C GLY A 80 -34.84 -10.89 6.82
N PRO A 81 -34.20 -9.91 7.49
CA PRO A 81 -32.80 -9.60 7.27
C PRO A 81 -31.93 -10.83 7.51
N GLU A 82 -30.86 -10.97 6.74
CA GLU A 82 -29.87 -12.02 6.98
C GLU A 82 -29.08 -11.69 8.24
N LYS A 83 -28.95 -12.69 9.11
CA LYS A 83 -28.16 -12.62 10.34
C LYS A 83 -27.11 -13.71 10.31
N LEU A 84 -25.99 -13.48 10.99
CA LEU A 84 -24.99 -14.51 11.23
C LEU A 84 -25.65 -15.63 12.06
N LEU A 85 -25.75 -16.83 11.49
CA LEU A 85 -26.32 -18.01 12.12
C LEU A 85 -25.28 -18.83 12.90
N GLY A 86 -24.00 -18.70 12.53
CA GLY A 86 -22.91 -19.36 13.22
C GLY A 86 -21.62 -19.35 12.42
N ILE A 87 -20.58 -19.89 13.03
CA ILE A 87 -19.25 -20.01 12.43
C ILE A 87 -18.89 -21.49 12.32
N LYS A 88 -18.31 -21.87 11.20
CA LYS A 88 -17.82 -23.23 10.94
C LYS A 88 -16.31 -23.20 10.78
N LEU A 89 -15.64 -24.11 11.45
CA LEU A 89 -14.25 -24.47 11.19
C LEU A 89 -14.24 -25.69 10.29
N ILE A 90 -13.64 -25.57 9.12
CA ILE A 90 -13.58 -26.64 8.12
C ILE A 90 -12.12 -27.06 8.01
N ALA A 91 -11.83 -28.31 8.36
CA ALA A 91 -10.54 -28.91 8.11
C ALA A 91 -10.30 -29.01 6.60
N LEU A 92 -9.13 -28.55 6.15
CA LEU A 92 -8.73 -28.60 4.74
C LEU A 92 -8.12 -29.95 4.37
N GLU A 93 -7.64 -30.68 5.38
CA GLU A 93 -7.07 -32.02 5.27
C GLU A 93 -7.38 -32.86 6.52
N ASP A 94 -6.96 -34.12 6.53
CA ASP A 94 -7.08 -34.99 7.70
C ASP A 94 -6.07 -34.54 8.79
N ILE A 95 -6.57 -34.23 9.99
CA ILE A 95 -5.75 -33.68 11.08
C ILE A 95 -5.59 -34.73 12.18
N GLU A 96 -4.35 -35.07 12.51
CA GLU A 96 -4.04 -36.01 13.58
C GLU A 96 -4.36 -35.45 14.97
N ALA A 97 -4.72 -36.33 15.90
CA ALA A 97 -5.00 -35.94 17.27
C ALA A 97 -3.73 -35.38 17.94
N GLY A 98 -3.84 -34.17 18.50
CA GLY A 98 -2.73 -33.48 19.17
C GLY A 98 -2.00 -32.46 18.28
N VAL A 99 -2.34 -32.37 16.99
CA VAL A 99 -1.87 -31.30 16.10
C VAL A 99 -2.62 -30.00 16.39
N GLU A 100 -1.88 -28.90 16.45
CA GLU A 100 -2.45 -27.56 16.63
C GLU A 100 -3.19 -27.10 15.36
N LEU A 101 -4.39 -26.56 15.53
CA LEU A 101 -5.18 -26.04 14.40
C LEU A 101 -4.70 -24.63 14.04
N THR A 102 -4.39 -24.42 12.77
CA THR A 102 -3.93 -23.13 12.23
C THR A 102 -4.87 -22.61 11.15
N THR A 103 -4.92 -21.30 10.97
CA THR A 103 -5.76 -20.66 9.95
C THR A 103 -5.05 -19.47 9.28
N ALA A 104 -5.61 -18.97 8.19
CA ALA A 104 -5.11 -17.76 7.54
C ALA A 104 -5.75 -16.52 8.16
N TYR A 105 -4.95 -15.53 8.55
CA TYR A 105 -5.42 -14.25 9.07
C TYR A 105 -5.81 -13.28 7.93
N LEU A 106 -6.62 -12.25 8.25
CA LEU A 106 -7.16 -11.26 7.30
C LEU A 106 -6.50 -9.88 7.36
N PRO A 107 -6.60 -9.10 6.26
CA PRO A 107 -6.25 -9.51 4.89
C PRO A 107 -4.73 -9.77 4.84
N LYS A 108 -4.20 -10.53 3.87
CA LYS A 108 -2.75 -10.85 3.79
C LYS A 108 -1.90 -9.58 3.57
N PRO A 109 -1.37 -8.93 4.61
CA PRO A 109 -0.46 -7.84 4.43
C PRO A 109 0.94 -8.43 4.19
N HIS A 110 1.80 -7.62 3.60
CA HIS A 110 3.25 -7.72 3.77
C HIS A 110 3.68 -7.80 5.26
N ALA A 111 4.95 -8.09 5.51
CA ALA A 111 5.51 -8.21 6.86
C ALA A 111 5.13 -7.06 7.81
N GLY A 112 5.22 -5.81 7.33
CA GLY A 112 4.90 -4.61 8.10
C GLY A 112 3.45 -4.55 8.58
N GLY A 113 2.47 -4.91 7.74
CA GLY A 113 1.07 -4.91 8.15
C GLY A 113 0.73 -6.05 9.11
N TYR A 114 1.45 -7.18 9.03
CA TYR A 114 1.38 -8.23 10.07
C TYR A 114 1.89 -7.72 11.41
N LEU A 115 3.02 -7.00 11.42
CA LEU A 115 3.58 -6.43 12.64
C LEU A 115 2.63 -5.40 13.26
N GLU A 116 2.07 -4.50 12.46
CA GLU A 116 1.14 -3.47 12.91
C GLU A 116 -0.15 -4.07 13.49
N ARG A 117 -0.73 -5.06 12.81
CA ARG A 117 -2.02 -5.63 13.17
C ARG A 117 -1.94 -6.70 14.26
N TYR A 118 -0.94 -7.57 14.19
CA TYR A 118 -0.84 -8.78 15.02
C TYR A 118 0.34 -8.76 15.99
N GLY A 119 1.26 -7.80 15.87
CA GLY A 119 2.40 -7.67 16.78
C GLY A 119 3.55 -8.64 16.48
N PHE A 120 3.56 -9.31 15.33
CA PHE A 120 4.65 -10.20 14.92
C PHE A 120 4.82 -10.22 13.40
N VAL A 121 6.00 -10.63 12.92
CA VAL A 121 6.26 -10.88 11.50
C VAL A 121 6.42 -12.38 11.27
N PRO A 122 5.50 -13.02 10.52
CA PRO A 122 5.64 -14.42 10.15
C PRO A 122 6.92 -14.70 9.36
N GLY A 123 7.51 -15.89 9.57
CA GLY A 123 8.73 -16.29 8.87
C GLY A 123 8.60 -16.31 7.35
N TRP A 124 7.44 -16.73 6.85
CA TRP A 124 7.12 -16.81 5.41
C TRP A 124 6.94 -15.44 4.74
N LEU A 125 6.74 -14.37 5.51
CA LEU A 125 6.63 -13.00 4.97
C LEU A 125 7.93 -12.21 5.10
N ARG A 126 9.02 -12.82 5.60
CA ARG A 126 10.28 -12.11 5.74
C ARG A 126 10.81 -11.69 4.37
N GLY A 127 10.96 -10.38 4.18
CA GLY A 127 11.37 -9.79 2.91
C GLY A 127 10.20 -9.46 1.98
N GLU A 128 8.96 -9.81 2.34
CA GLU A 128 7.79 -9.32 1.63
C GLU A 128 7.52 -7.86 2.03
N LEU A 129 7.71 -6.96 1.06
CA LEU A 129 7.43 -5.54 1.20
C LEU A 129 5.95 -5.24 0.96
N SER A 130 5.48 -4.16 1.58
CA SER A 130 4.17 -3.59 1.30
C SER A 130 3.98 -3.24 -0.16
N GLU A 131 2.77 -3.42 -0.66
CA GLU A 131 2.31 -2.63 -1.80
C GLU A 131 2.38 -1.17 -1.36
N SER A 132 3.29 -0.39 -1.95
CA SER A 132 3.68 0.97 -1.53
C SER A 132 4.84 1.12 -0.56
N ALA A 133 5.59 0.05 -0.25
CA ALA A 133 6.75 0.18 0.64
C ALA A 133 7.85 1.08 0.10
N VAL A 134 7.95 1.19 -1.23
CA VAL A 134 8.91 2.07 -1.88
C VAL A 134 8.15 3.24 -2.47
N GLN A 135 8.27 4.37 -1.79
CA GLN A 135 7.81 5.66 -2.29
C GLN A 135 9.03 6.52 -2.60
N LEU A 136 9.25 6.84 -3.87
CA LEU A 136 10.27 7.80 -4.29
C LEU A 136 9.60 9.12 -4.60
N SER A 137 10.17 10.22 -4.13
CA SER A 137 9.65 11.57 -4.38
C SER A 137 10.66 12.35 -5.20
N ILE A 138 10.28 12.75 -6.40
CA ILE A 138 11.18 13.41 -7.35
C ILE A 138 10.58 14.75 -7.76
N ALA A 139 11.35 15.82 -7.59
CA ALA A 139 10.98 17.14 -8.07
C ALA A 139 11.18 17.22 -9.61
N PRO A 140 10.16 17.64 -10.38
CA PRO A 140 10.31 17.85 -11.82
C PRO A 140 11.29 18.97 -12.19
N ALA A 141 11.44 19.98 -11.32
CA ALA A 141 12.41 21.06 -11.46
C ALA A 141 12.78 21.60 -10.07
N GLU A 142 14.04 21.97 -9.87
CA GLU A 142 14.56 22.55 -8.63
C GLU A 142 14.97 24.01 -8.89
N GLU A 143 14.84 24.87 -7.89
CA GLU A 143 15.09 26.33 -8.03
C GLU A 143 16.54 26.64 -8.43
N GLU A 144 17.47 25.75 -8.10
CA GLU A 144 18.89 25.84 -8.46
C GLU A 144 19.19 25.48 -9.93
N ASP A 145 18.20 25.02 -10.71
CA ASP A 145 18.35 24.70 -12.13
C ASP A 145 18.42 25.97 -12.99
N ASP A 146 19.48 26.09 -13.81
CA ASP A 146 19.67 27.18 -14.78
C ASP A 146 18.46 27.37 -15.73
N PHE A 147 17.66 26.32 -15.94
CA PHE A 147 16.46 26.31 -16.78
C PHE A 147 15.14 26.24 -15.98
N PHE A 148 15.17 26.49 -14.67
CA PHE A 148 14.01 26.39 -13.79
C PHE A 148 12.79 27.11 -14.36
N GLY A 149 12.91 28.40 -14.71
CA GLY A 149 11.77 29.19 -15.20
C GLY A 149 11.13 28.63 -16.47
N VAL A 150 11.91 28.03 -17.38
CA VAL A 150 11.38 27.40 -18.61
C VAL A 150 10.67 26.10 -18.28
N LYS A 151 11.24 25.29 -17.38
CA LYS A 151 10.64 24.04 -16.92
C LYS A 151 9.36 24.29 -16.11
N GLU A 152 9.37 25.29 -15.23
CA GLU A 152 8.21 25.73 -14.46
C GLU A 152 7.07 26.14 -15.40
N SER A 153 7.31 27.03 -16.38
CA SER A 153 6.28 27.40 -17.36
C SER A 153 5.75 26.19 -18.16
N CYS A 154 6.63 25.26 -18.55
CA CYS A 154 6.22 24.04 -19.23
C CYS A 154 5.32 23.14 -18.36
N LEU A 155 5.59 23.06 -17.05
CA LEU A 155 4.76 22.31 -16.11
C LEU A 155 3.42 23.01 -15.88
N GLU A 156 3.40 24.34 -15.76
CA GLU A 156 2.18 25.14 -15.61
C GLU A 156 1.22 24.94 -16.81
N ASP A 157 1.76 24.95 -18.03
CA ASP A 157 0.99 24.69 -19.26
C ASP A 157 0.35 23.29 -19.27
N LEU A 158 0.92 22.34 -18.55
CA LEU A 158 0.42 20.97 -18.39
C LEU A 158 -0.50 20.80 -17.17
N GLY A 159 -0.71 21.85 -16.37
CA GLY A 159 -1.44 21.79 -15.10
C GLY A 159 -0.68 21.03 -14.00
N LEU A 160 0.64 20.91 -14.12
CA LEU A 160 1.54 20.31 -13.15
C LEU A 160 2.26 21.38 -12.32
N THR A 161 2.91 20.95 -11.25
CA THR A 161 3.66 21.83 -10.34
C THR A 161 5.11 21.37 -10.24
N THR A 162 5.99 22.25 -9.77
CA THR A 162 7.39 21.92 -9.42
C THR A 162 7.53 21.10 -8.14
N ALA A 163 6.44 20.92 -7.38
CA ALA A 163 6.46 20.12 -6.15
C ALA A 163 6.84 18.65 -6.44
N PRO A 164 7.55 17.98 -5.49
CA PRO A 164 7.92 16.58 -5.64
C PRO A 164 6.72 15.67 -5.92
N LEU A 165 6.81 14.89 -7.01
CA LEU A 165 5.84 13.87 -7.36
C LEU A 165 6.25 12.56 -6.68
N SER A 166 5.28 11.89 -6.05
CA SER A 166 5.50 10.62 -5.37
C SER A 166 5.13 9.45 -6.27
N PHE A 167 6.06 8.53 -6.44
CA PHE A 167 5.91 7.29 -7.19
C PHE A 167 5.93 6.12 -6.23
N VAL A 168 4.90 5.30 -6.30
CA VAL A 168 4.63 4.24 -5.33
C VAL A 168 4.80 2.90 -6.03
N PHE A 169 5.87 2.18 -5.70
CA PHE A 169 6.19 0.93 -6.38
C PHE A 169 5.64 -0.28 -5.61
N SER A 170 5.04 -1.20 -6.35
CA SER A 170 4.71 -2.55 -5.86
C SER A 170 5.67 -3.55 -6.48
N LEU A 171 6.20 -4.49 -5.69
CA LEU A 171 7.04 -5.58 -6.20
C LEU A 171 6.28 -6.50 -7.19
N ASN A 172 4.95 -6.51 -7.11
CA ASN A 172 4.07 -7.26 -8.01
C ASN A 172 3.88 -6.59 -9.37
N GLU A 173 4.17 -5.28 -9.48
CA GLU A 173 4.33 -4.64 -10.78
C GLU A 173 5.63 -5.15 -11.38
N GLY A 174 5.51 -6.22 -12.16
CA GLY A 174 6.64 -6.79 -12.88
C GLY A 174 7.45 -5.68 -13.53
N ILE A 175 8.66 -5.47 -13.02
CA ILE A 175 9.62 -4.40 -13.36
C ILE A 175 9.97 -4.35 -14.87
N LEU A 176 9.39 -5.23 -15.69
CA LEU A 176 9.86 -5.57 -17.03
C LEU A 176 8.77 -5.58 -18.12
N ALA A 177 7.62 -4.92 -17.93
CA ALA A 177 6.69 -4.70 -19.04
C ALA A 177 6.22 -3.24 -19.08
N PRO A 178 7.03 -2.31 -19.64
CA PRO A 178 6.51 -0.98 -19.99
C PRO A 178 5.29 -1.19 -20.90
N ARG A 179 4.12 -0.79 -20.42
CA ARG A 179 2.95 -0.66 -21.27
C ARG A 179 3.14 0.67 -21.96
N GLU A 180 3.71 0.64 -23.17
CA GLU A 180 3.94 1.83 -24.00
C GLU A 180 2.64 2.62 -24.19
N SER A 181 2.33 3.49 -23.24
CA SER A 181 1.16 4.35 -23.24
C SER A 181 1.62 5.78 -23.22
N THR A 182 1.13 6.57 -24.16
CA THR A 182 1.41 8.00 -24.22
C THR A 182 0.55 8.80 -23.25
N GLU A 183 -0.53 8.19 -22.72
CA GLU A 183 -1.44 8.81 -21.75
C GLU A 183 -0.89 8.66 -20.33
N TRP A 184 -0.66 9.78 -19.63
CA TRP A 184 -0.07 9.82 -18.28
C TRP A 184 -0.77 8.87 -17.29
N GLU A 185 -2.11 8.85 -17.28
CA GLU A 185 -2.90 8.04 -16.34
C GLU A 185 -2.77 6.53 -16.55
N ARG A 186 -2.37 6.10 -17.76
CA ARG A 186 -2.25 4.68 -18.13
C ARG A 186 -0.84 4.14 -17.98
N LYS A 187 0.13 4.99 -17.68
CA LYS A 187 1.52 4.61 -17.43
C LYS A 187 1.66 3.95 -16.07
N SER A 188 2.57 2.98 -16.02
CA SER A 188 3.11 2.48 -14.75
C SER A 188 3.82 3.60 -13.97
N GLU A 189 3.97 3.42 -12.67
CA GLU A 189 4.69 4.37 -11.81
C GLU A 189 6.15 4.54 -12.26
N ILE A 190 6.78 3.47 -12.76
CA ILE A 190 8.14 3.51 -13.33
C ILE A 190 8.19 4.41 -14.58
N GLU A 191 7.23 4.30 -15.50
CA GLU A 191 7.21 5.11 -16.71
C GLU A 191 6.98 6.60 -16.42
N LYS A 192 6.11 6.91 -15.46
CA LYS A 192 5.90 8.28 -14.98
C LYS A 192 7.18 8.83 -14.34
N MET A 193 7.82 8.06 -13.46
CA MET A 193 9.07 8.42 -12.81
C MET A 193 10.17 8.71 -13.84
N VAL A 194 10.37 7.82 -14.83
CA VAL A 194 11.37 7.99 -15.88
C VAL A 194 11.11 9.24 -16.73
N GLN A 195 9.85 9.52 -17.07
CA GLN A 195 9.50 10.73 -17.82
C GLN A 195 9.87 11.99 -17.04
N VAL A 196 9.57 12.02 -15.74
CA VAL A 196 9.90 13.15 -14.85
C VAL A 196 11.40 13.29 -14.67
N LEU A 197 12.13 12.18 -14.48
CA LEU A 197 13.58 12.18 -14.37
C LEU A 197 14.26 12.73 -15.63
N ARG A 198 13.78 12.35 -16.82
CA ARG A 198 14.30 12.89 -18.10
C ARG A 198 14.06 14.39 -18.22
N PHE A 199 12.87 14.83 -17.84
CA PHE A 199 12.51 16.24 -17.82
C PHE A 199 13.39 17.04 -16.85
N SER A 200 13.50 16.56 -15.61
CA SER A 200 14.27 17.16 -14.53
C SER A 200 15.76 17.24 -14.86
N THR A 201 16.35 16.15 -15.38
CA THR A 201 17.78 16.09 -15.71
C THR A 201 18.13 16.67 -17.10
N CYS A 202 17.17 17.23 -17.84
CA CYS A 202 17.45 17.86 -19.13
C CYS A 202 18.25 19.14 -18.94
N SER A 203 19.50 19.14 -19.40
CA SER A 203 20.45 20.23 -19.24
C SER A 203 21.57 20.12 -20.28
N GLY A 204 22.51 21.08 -20.27
CA GLY A 204 23.75 21.00 -21.05
C GLY A 204 23.52 20.79 -22.54
N SER A 205 23.93 19.63 -23.08
CA SER A 205 23.80 19.32 -24.52
C SER A 205 22.36 19.14 -24.99
N ASP A 206 21.43 18.87 -24.08
CA ASP A 206 20.02 18.62 -24.41
C ASP A 206 19.14 19.87 -24.19
N SER A 207 19.70 20.97 -23.68
CA SER A 207 18.95 22.19 -23.37
C SER A 207 18.31 22.85 -24.59
N PHE A 208 18.76 22.55 -25.80
CA PHE A 208 18.10 23.02 -27.03
C PHE A 208 16.65 22.53 -27.13
N LEU A 209 16.29 21.43 -26.46
CA LEU A 209 14.92 20.94 -26.38
C LEU A 209 14.01 21.84 -25.54
N LEU A 210 14.60 22.70 -24.71
CA LEU A 210 13.90 23.69 -23.89
C LEU A 210 13.70 25.02 -24.63
N ASP A 211 14.22 25.16 -25.85
CA ASP A 211 14.00 26.35 -26.67
C ASP A 211 12.53 26.44 -27.11
N ALA A 212 12.05 27.66 -27.37
CA ALA A 212 10.64 27.96 -27.67
C ALA A 212 10.07 27.15 -28.85
N VAL A 213 10.93 26.70 -29.77
CA VAL A 213 10.56 25.89 -30.93
C VAL A 213 10.22 24.43 -30.56
N TYR A 214 10.87 23.90 -29.51
CA TYR A 214 10.79 22.49 -29.14
C TYR A 214 10.04 22.25 -27.82
N ILE A 215 9.91 23.27 -26.97
CA ILE A 215 9.36 23.17 -25.62
C ILE A 215 7.92 22.63 -25.60
N GLU A 216 7.08 23.00 -26.58
CA GLU A 216 5.69 22.52 -26.68
C GLU A 216 5.59 20.99 -26.80
N ARG A 217 6.62 20.34 -27.34
CA ARG A 217 6.70 18.87 -27.47
C ARG A 217 7.65 18.24 -26.47
N PHE A 218 8.33 19.03 -25.64
CA PHE A 218 9.40 18.53 -24.80
C PHE A 218 8.90 17.49 -23.78
N TRP A 219 7.78 17.77 -23.12
CA TRP A 219 7.13 16.81 -22.21
C TRP A 219 6.79 15.49 -22.90
N TYR A 220 6.27 15.56 -24.12
CA TYR A 220 6.00 14.37 -24.94
C TYR A 220 7.29 13.64 -25.32
N ASN A 221 8.36 14.36 -25.65
CA ASN A 221 9.64 13.76 -26.00
C ASN A 221 10.27 13.00 -24.83
N CYS A 222 9.98 13.40 -23.57
CA CYS A 222 10.45 12.69 -22.37
C CYS A 222 9.87 11.26 -22.24
N ASN A 223 8.85 10.89 -23.04
CA ASN A 223 8.44 9.48 -23.17
C ASN A 223 9.53 8.60 -23.79
N PHE A 224 10.39 9.21 -24.60
CA PHE A 224 11.47 8.55 -25.32
C PHE A 224 12.81 8.91 -24.69
N ARG A 225 13.84 8.13 -25.04
CA ARG A 225 15.20 8.44 -24.63
C ARG A 225 15.65 9.73 -25.31
N LEU A 226 16.05 10.73 -24.52
CA LEU A 226 16.48 12.03 -25.05
C LEU A 226 17.92 11.95 -25.57
N SER A 227 18.84 11.58 -24.70
CA SER A 227 20.26 11.41 -25.02
C SER A 227 20.90 10.40 -24.07
N ARG A 228 22.06 9.86 -24.44
CA ARG A 228 22.80 8.96 -23.55
C ARG A 228 23.17 9.62 -22.22
N ASN A 229 23.55 10.89 -22.25
CA ASN A 229 23.98 11.61 -21.05
C ASN A 229 22.78 11.85 -20.12
N ASN A 230 21.64 12.26 -20.67
CA ASN A 230 20.39 12.43 -19.91
C ASN A 230 19.92 11.11 -19.28
N GLU A 231 19.96 9.98 -20.00
CA GLU A 231 19.59 8.69 -19.40
C GLU A 231 20.54 8.27 -18.25
N ILE A 232 21.85 8.54 -18.39
CA ILE A 232 22.81 8.27 -17.31
C ILE A 232 22.48 9.13 -16.08
N LEU A 233 22.22 10.42 -16.27
CA LEU A 233 21.87 11.33 -15.18
C LEU A 233 20.53 10.94 -14.53
N ALA A 234 19.52 10.58 -15.31
CA ALA A 234 18.24 10.09 -14.82
C ALA A 234 18.41 8.85 -13.93
N CYS A 235 19.19 7.85 -14.38
CA CYS A 235 19.51 6.68 -13.58
C CYS A 235 20.28 7.03 -12.30
N GLN A 236 21.30 7.89 -12.40
CA GLN A 236 22.08 8.32 -11.24
C GLN A 236 21.24 9.07 -10.21
N THR A 237 20.30 9.90 -10.67
CA THR A 237 19.37 10.63 -9.80
C THR A 237 18.42 9.67 -9.09
N ALA A 238 17.88 8.68 -9.79
CA ALA A 238 17.04 7.65 -9.18
C ALA A 238 17.82 6.82 -8.15
N MET A 239 19.05 6.43 -8.47
CA MET A 239 19.93 5.71 -7.55
C MET A 239 20.28 6.54 -6.32
N ALA A 240 20.63 7.82 -6.49
CA ALA A 240 20.92 8.71 -5.38
C ALA A 240 19.72 8.90 -4.45
N GLU A 241 18.51 8.97 -4.99
CA GLU A 241 17.29 9.04 -4.19
C GLU A 241 17.05 7.73 -3.41
N CYS A 242 17.26 6.56 -4.04
CA CYS A 242 17.23 5.28 -3.34
C CYS A 242 18.27 5.20 -2.22
N ASP A 243 19.53 5.59 -2.49
CA ASP A 243 20.61 5.59 -1.52
C ASP A 243 20.27 6.52 -0.34
N ARG A 244 19.74 7.72 -0.61
CA ARG A 244 19.26 8.65 0.43
C ARG A 244 18.18 8.06 1.33
N TRP A 245 17.32 7.19 0.79
CA TRP A 245 16.33 6.46 1.59
C TRP A 245 16.96 5.33 2.40
N LEU A 246 17.91 4.60 1.82
CA LEU A 246 18.63 3.51 2.49
C LEU A 246 19.51 4.02 3.64
N GLU A 247 20.13 5.20 3.49
CA GLU A 247 20.93 5.85 4.53
C GLU A 247 20.15 6.20 5.80
N ARG A 248 18.80 6.17 5.76
CA ARG A 248 17.96 6.40 6.94
C ARG A 248 17.91 5.20 7.89
N PHE A 249 18.38 4.04 7.46
CA PHE A 249 18.40 2.84 8.28
C PHE A 249 19.77 2.70 8.96
N ASP A 250 19.78 2.77 10.30
CA ASP A 250 21.00 2.71 11.11
C ASP A 250 21.68 1.32 11.07
N ASP A 251 20.91 0.26 10.78
CA ASP A 251 21.39 -1.12 10.78
C ASP A 251 21.70 -1.59 9.36
N LEU A 252 22.99 -1.58 9.01
CA LEU A 252 23.50 -2.42 7.93
C LEU A 252 23.47 -3.88 8.43
N GLU A 253 22.37 -4.60 8.22
CA GLU A 253 22.41 -6.07 8.36
C GLU A 253 23.53 -6.56 7.44
N ALA A 254 24.60 -7.12 8.03
CA ALA A 254 25.66 -7.75 7.26
C ALA A 254 25.02 -8.77 6.30
N PRO A 255 25.41 -8.80 5.01
CA PRO A 255 24.76 -9.66 4.03
C PRO A 255 24.76 -11.09 4.55
N ARG A 256 23.57 -11.63 4.84
CA ARG A 256 23.42 -13.03 5.26
C ARG A 256 23.92 -13.86 4.09
N SER A 257 24.99 -14.63 4.31
CA SER A 257 25.48 -15.58 3.31
C SER A 257 24.40 -16.64 3.13
N TYR A 258 23.59 -16.51 2.07
CA TYR A 258 22.67 -17.56 1.63
C TYR A 258 23.46 -18.70 0.97
N LEU A 259 24.29 -19.36 1.77
CA LEU A 259 24.98 -20.61 1.44
C LEU A 259 25.07 -21.44 2.73
N SER A 260 23.98 -22.13 3.06
CA SER A 260 23.99 -23.36 3.85
C SER A 260 22.81 -24.22 3.45
#